data_AF-A0A1C5WQG3-F1
#
_entry.id   AF-A0A1C5WQG3-F1
#
_cell.length_a   1.000
_cell.length_b   1.000
_cell.length_c   1.000
_cell.angle_alpha   90.00
_cell.angle_beta   90.00
_cell.angle_gamma   90.00
#
_symmetry.space_group_name_H-M   'P 1'
#
loop_
_entity.id
_entity.type
_entity.pdbx_description
1 polymer ?
#
loop_
_entity_poly.entity_id
_entity_poly.type
_entity_poly.pdbx_seq_one_letter_code
_entity_poly.pdbx_strand_id
1 'polypeptide(L)'
;MIGWGIQDETKKGLVRMFSAYRHAENSTLFAAALLGMFGIFLEGLFYFGIYRLMAERSQKQAHNFRTGIIGYIVFGPCGFHVPICMMLFLYRSLTEAGAENVLETVEQFADYFIAPSLILFWIFFLILEGTQISAFLKGKTPYPKRCFVFSLPVGMLIAKLFNIFGNHAFVNAIDCAWISVGNIWMFAGLLFMMKKAQAE
;
A
#
# COMPACT_ATOMS: atom_id res chain seq x y z
N MET A 1 11.79 6.62 11.76
CA MET A 1 10.80 6.39 10.67
C MET A 1 9.41 6.34 11.27
N ILE A 2 8.40 6.90 10.60
CA ILE A 2 7.04 7.07 11.14
C ILE A 2 6.47 5.76 11.68
N GLY A 3 6.49 4.67 10.90
CA GLY A 3 5.84 3.39 11.27
C GLY A 3 6.29 2.69 12.56
N TRP A 4 7.36 3.13 13.23
CA TRP A 4 7.87 2.49 14.45
C TRP A 4 7.20 2.97 15.74
N GLY A 5 6.26 3.92 15.65
CA GLY A 5 5.56 4.44 16.80
C GLY A 5 4.69 3.38 17.51
N ILE A 6 4.68 3.40 18.83
CA ILE A 6 3.76 2.59 19.64
C ILE A 6 2.47 3.37 19.83
N GLN A 7 1.34 2.76 19.51
CA GLN A 7 0.04 3.41 19.65
C GLN A 7 -0.36 3.49 21.13
N ASP A 8 -1.04 4.57 21.50
CA ASP A 8 -1.66 4.72 22.81
C ASP A 8 -2.99 3.94 22.85
N GLU A 9 -2.97 2.81 23.55
CA GLU A 9 -4.11 1.89 23.61
C GLU A 9 -5.32 2.44 24.36
N THR A 10 -5.15 3.53 25.11
CA THR A 10 -6.26 4.22 25.78
C THR A 10 -7.16 4.98 24.78
N LYS A 11 -6.68 5.21 23.56
CA LYS A 11 -7.38 5.93 22.49
C LYS A 11 -8.05 4.97 21.50
N LYS A 12 -8.92 5.51 20.65
CA LYS A 12 -9.61 4.76 19.59
C LYS A 12 -9.48 5.45 18.23
N GLY A 13 -9.74 4.70 17.16
CA GLY A 13 -9.82 5.21 15.79
C GLY A 13 -8.56 5.96 15.33
N LEU A 14 -8.77 7.06 14.59
CA LEU A 14 -7.70 7.90 14.06
C LEU A 14 -6.79 8.47 15.15
N VAL A 15 -7.33 8.78 16.33
CA VAL A 15 -6.57 9.35 17.45
C VAL A 15 -5.55 8.34 17.99
N ARG A 16 -5.94 7.06 18.07
CA ARG A 16 -5.00 5.98 18.41
C ARG A 16 -3.92 5.83 17.35
N MET A 17 -4.29 5.84 16.08
CA MET A 17 -3.33 5.75 14.99
C MET A 17 -2.31 6.91 15.02
N PHE A 18 -2.78 8.15 15.18
CA PHE A 18 -1.91 9.34 15.22
C PHE A 18 -1.05 9.43 16.46
N SER A 19 -1.47 8.82 17.57
CA SER A 19 -0.69 8.82 18.81
C SER A 19 0.71 8.20 18.65
N ALA A 20 0.85 7.22 17.75
CA ALA A 20 2.13 6.60 17.40
C ALA A 20 3.14 7.62 16.82
N TYR A 21 2.64 8.72 16.26
CA TYR A 21 3.44 9.65 15.47
C TYR A 21 3.51 11.06 16.05
N ARG A 22 2.95 11.29 17.26
CA ARG A 22 2.81 12.65 17.81
C ARG A 22 4.14 13.39 17.98
N HIS A 23 5.23 12.66 18.17
CA HIS A 23 6.57 13.21 18.39
C HIS A 23 7.42 13.22 17.11
N ALA A 24 6.87 12.81 15.96
CA ALA A 24 7.60 12.91 14.70
C ALA A 24 7.82 14.38 14.36
N GLU A 25 9.02 14.76 13.94
CA GLU A 25 9.30 16.12 13.46
C GLU A 25 8.67 16.40 12.10
N ASN A 26 8.49 17.68 11.74
CA ASN A 26 8.04 18.08 10.39
C ASN A 26 8.94 17.54 9.29
N SER A 27 10.25 17.58 9.51
CA SER A 27 11.28 17.01 8.64
C SER A 27 11.05 15.51 8.41
N THR A 28 10.67 14.77 9.46
CA THR A 28 10.38 13.34 9.40
C THR A 28 9.08 13.05 8.64
N LEU A 29 8.04 13.86 8.84
CA LEU A 29 6.79 13.78 8.08
C LEU A 29 7.02 14.04 6.60
N PHE A 30 7.78 15.09 6.29
CA PHE A 30 8.16 15.43 4.92
C PHE A 30 8.96 14.30 4.25
N ALA A 31 10.00 13.79 4.94
CA ALA A 31 10.81 12.69 4.43
C ALA A 31 9.97 11.43 4.19
N ALA A 32 9.05 11.09 5.09
CA ALA A 32 8.19 9.92 4.90
C ALA A 32 7.22 10.10 3.73
N ALA A 33 6.61 11.28 3.57
CA ALA A 33 5.76 11.59 2.43
C ALA A 33 6.53 11.48 1.11
N LEU A 34 7.73 12.08 1.05
CA LEU A 34 8.59 12.08 -0.13
C LEU A 34 9.07 10.66 -0.49
N LEU A 35 9.63 9.93 0.47
CA LEU A 35 10.18 8.60 0.24
C LEU A 35 9.09 7.59 -0.10
N GLY A 36 7.93 7.63 0.56
CA GLY A 36 6.83 6.73 0.22
C GLY A 36 6.15 7.09 -1.10
N MET A 37 6.09 8.38 -1.47
CA MET A 37 5.64 8.79 -2.80
C MET A 37 6.53 8.21 -3.90
N PHE A 38 7.85 8.35 -3.78
CA PHE A 38 8.79 7.74 -4.72
C PHE A 38 8.75 6.21 -4.67
N GLY A 39 8.66 5.62 -3.48
CA GLY A 39 8.58 4.17 -3.29
C GLY A 39 7.40 3.56 -4.03
N ILE A 40 6.19 4.06 -3.77
CA ILE A 40 4.96 3.56 -4.40
C ILE A 40 4.96 3.82 -5.90
N PHE A 41 5.49 4.97 -6.35
CA PHE A 41 5.62 5.25 -7.78
C PHE A 41 6.53 4.22 -8.47
N LEU A 42 7.70 3.92 -7.89
CA LEU A 42 8.62 2.90 -8.40
C LEU A 42 8.05 1.49 -8.33
N GLU A 43 7.37 1.13 -7.23
CA GLU A 43 6.63 -0.14 -7.09
C GLU A 43 5.65 -0.33 -8.26
N GLY A 44 4.87 0.72 -8.56
CA GLY A 44 3.95 0.76 -9.70
C GLY A 44 4.64 0.51 -11.04
N LEU A 45 5.81 1.12 -11.27
CA LEU A 45 6.59 0.90 -12.49
C LEU A 45 7.10 -0.55 -12.59
N PHE A 46 7.48 -1.18 -11.47
CA PHE A 46 7.95 -2.57 -11.49
C PHE A 46 6.85 -3.58 -11.82
N TYR A 47 5.58 -3.25 -11.61
CA TYR A 47 4.47 -4.09 -12.09
C TYR A 47 4.48 -4.26 -13.61
N PHE A 48 5.11 -3.37 -14.38
CA PHE A 48 5.27 -3.63 -15.83
C PHE A 48 6.12 -4.87 -16.14
N GLY A 49 6.97 -5.33 -15.21
CA GLY A 49 7.63 -6.63 -15.31
C GLY A 49 6.62 -7.78 -15.29
N ILE A 50 5.60 -7.69 -14.44
CA ILE A 50 4.52 -8.68 -14.33
C ILE A 50 3.54 -8.58 -15.50
N TYR A 51 3.27 -7.36 -15.98
CA TYR A 51 2.50 -7.13 -17.20
C TYR A 51 3.08 -7.90 -18.40
N ARG A 52 4.41 -7.89 -18.56
CA ARG A 52 5.08 -8.61 -19.67
C ARG A 52 4.82 -10.11 -19.63
N LEU A 53 4.76 -10.71 -18.44
CA LEU A 53 4.40 -12.12 -18.26
C LEU A 53 2.99 -12.45 -18.79
N MET A 54 2.10 -11.47 -18.85
CA MET A 54 0.73 -11.64 -19.33
C MET A 54 0.57 -11.24 -20.80
N ALA A 55 1.36 -10.29 -21.29
CA ALA A 55 1.23 -9.71 -22.62
C ALA A 55 1.33 -10.76 -23.73
N GLU A 56 2.24 -11.72 -23.60
CA GLU A 56 2.46 -12.77 -24.59
C GLU A 56 1.31 -13.79 -24.62
N ARG A 57 0.68 -14.07 -23.47
CA ARG A 57 -0.32 -15.14 -23.34
C ARG A 57 -1.77 -14.66 -23.31
N SER A 58 -2.04 -13.41 -22.92
CA SER A 58 -3.39 -12.86 -22.89
C SER A 58 -3.41 -11.33 -22.90
N GLN A 59 -3.64 -10.77 -24.10
CA GLN A 59 -3.83 -9.33 -24.31
C GLN A 59 -4.93 -8.72 -23.42
N LYS A 60 -6.05 -9.43 -23.20
CA LYS A 60 -7.12 -8.97 -22.29
C LYS A 60 -6.64 -8.80 -20.86
N GLN A 61 -5.93 -9.78 -20.29
CA GLN A 61 -5.40 -9.66 -18.93
C GLN A 61 -4.31 -8.60 -18.86
N ALA A 62 -3.42 -8.55 -19.85
CA ALA A 62 -2.39 -7.53 -19.90
C ALA A 62 -2.99 -6.11 -19.89
N HIS A 63 -4.04 -5.87 -20.69
CA HIS A 63 -4.71 -4.57 -20.74
C HIS A 63 -5.35 -4.19 -19.39
N ASN A 64 -6.11 -5.12 -18.78
CA ASN A 64 -6.70 -4.90 -17.46
C ASN A 64 -5.63 -4.63 -16.40
N PHE A 65 -4.53 -5.40 -16.43
CA PHE A 65 -3.44 -5.24 -15.49
C PHE A 65 -2.77 -3.87 -15.66
N ARG A 66 -2.52 -3.44 -16.90
CA ARG A 66 -2.01 -2.10 -17.20
C ARG A 66 -2.93 -0.99 -16.68
N THR A 67 -4.25 -1.14 -16.82
CA THR A 67 -5.22 -0.20 -16.25
C THR A 67 -5.07 -0.12 -14.73
N GLY A 68 -4.93 -1.26 -14.06
CA GLY A 68 -4.62 -1.33 -12.63
C GLY A 68 -3.31 -0.63 -12.26
N ILE A 69 -2.23 -0.84 -13.04
CA ILE A 69 -0.93 -0.20 -12.82
C ILE A 69 -1.04 1.32 -12.90
N ILE A 70 -1.69 1.83 -13.95
CA ILE A 70 -1.86 3.28 -14.14
C ILE A 70 -2.60 3.87 -12.94
N GLY A 71 -3.71 3.25 -12.51
CA GLY A 71 -4.44 3.72 -11.35
C GLY A 71 -3.62 3.66 -10.05
N TYR A 72 -2.83 2.60 -9.86
CA TYR A 72 -1.91 2.49 -8.72
C TYR A 72 -0.87 3.62 -8.71
N ILE A 73 -0.27 3.93 -9.86
CA ILE A 73 0.73 5.01 -10.00
C ILE A 73 0.11 6.39 -9.79
N VAL A 74 -1.12 6.61 -10.26
CA VAL A 74 -1.80 7.91 -10.15
C VAL A 74 -2.31 8.15 -8.72
N PHE A 75 -2.99 7.16 -8.13
CA PHE A 75 -3.69 7.33 -6.85
C PHE A 75 -2.90 6.81 -5.64
N GLY A 76 -1.94 5.90 -5.80
CA GLY A 76 -1.16 5.38 -4.68
C GLY A 76 -0.24 6.42 -4.02
N PRO A 77 0.66 7.09 -4.76
CA PRO A 77 1.59 8.05 -4.18
C PRO A 77 0.86 9.30 -3.63
N CYS A 78 0.12 9.99 -4.49
CA CYS A 78 -0.48 11.29 -4.17
C CYS A 78 -1.93 11.23 -3.70
N GLY A 79 -2.66 10.15 -3.96
CA GLY A 79 -4.04 9.95 -3.52
C GLY A 79 -4.18 9.08 -2.26
N PHE A 80 -3.12 8.41 -1.84
CA PHE A 80 -3.14 7.56 -0.65
C PHE A 80 -2.03 7.93 0.33
N HIS A 81 -0.77 7.76 -0.06
CA HIS A 81 0.34 7.88 0.90
C HIS A 81 0.59 9.31 1.41
N VAL A 82 0.75 10.28 0.49
CA VAL A 82 0.97 11.68 0.86
C VAL A 82 -0.19 12.26 1.68
N PRO A 83 -1.48 12.05 1.30
CA PRO A 83 -2.61 12.54 2.09
C PRO A 83 -2.66 12.02 3.53
N ILE A 84 -2.24 10.78 3.80
CA ILE A 84 -2.15 10.25 5.17
C ILE A 84 -1.11 11.04 5.99
N CYS A 85 0.04 11.37 5.40
CA CYS A 85 1.05 12.21 6.04
C CYS A 85 0.53 13.65 6.26
N MET A 86 -0.20 14.20 5.29
CA MET A 86 -0.84 15.51 5.40
C MET A 86 -1.88 15.56 6.53
N MET A 87 -2.72 14.53 6.64
CA MET A 87 -3.73 14.41 7.69
C MET A 87 -3.11 14.39 9.09
N LEU A 88 -2.01 13.65 9.25
CA LEU A 88 -1.26 13.63 10.52
C LEU A 88 -0.64 15.00 10.83
N PHE A 89 -0.05 15.66 9.84
CA PHE A 89 0.47 17.02 9.98
C PHE A 89 -0.64 18.00 10.41
N LEU A 90 -1.80 17.95 9.76
CA LEU A 90 -2.96 18.78 10.08
C LEU A 90 -3.44 18.54 11.51
N TYR A 91 -3.67 17.28 11.88
CA TYR A 91 -4.09 16.90 13.23
C TYR A 91 -3.13 17.44 14.30
N ARG A 92 -1.83 17.22 14.12
CA ARG A 92 -0.82 17.66 15.10
C ARG A 92 -0.76 19.18 15.18
N SER A 93 -0.75 19.88 14.04
CA SER A 93 -0.63 21.34 13.99
C SER A 93 -1.81 22.04 14.64
N LEU A 94 -3.05 21.55 14.40
CA LEU A 94 -4.26 22.06 15.04
C LEU A 94 -4.26 21.78 16.56
N THR A 95 -3.80 20.59 16.96
CA THR A 95 -3.69 20.23 18.39
C THR A 95 -2.69 21.12 19.12
N GLU A 96 -1.53 21.37 18.54
CA GLU A 96 -0.48 22.23 19.10
C GLU A 96 -0.90 23.71 19.17
N ALA A 97 -1.69 24.16 18.21
CA ALA A 97 -2.26 25.51 18.19
C ALA A 97 -3.42 25.70 19.19
N GLY A 98 -3.87 24.64 19.87
CA GLY A 98 -5.02 24.70 20.78
C GLY A 98 -6.34 24.98 20.07
N ALA A 99 -6.47 24.59 18.80
CA ALA A 99 -7.69 24.81 18.04
C ALA A 99 -8.87 24.02 18.62
N GLU A 100 -10.07 24.57 18.51
CA GLU A 100 -11.32 23.86 18.78
C GLU A 100 -11.67 22.91 17.61
N ASN A 101 -12.47 21.88 17.87
CA ASN A 101 -13.00 20.96 16.84
C ASN A 101 -11.95 20.29 15.94
N VAL A 102 -10.76 19.99 16.49
CA VAL A 102 -9.64 19.38 15.74
C VAL A 102 -10.05 18.09 15.03
N LEU A 103 -10.71 17.17 15.75
CA LEU A 103 -11.09 15.86 15.18
C LEU A 103 -12.12 16.00 14.07
N GLU A 104 -13.16 16.81 14.28
CA GLU A 104 -14.18 17.09 13.26
C GLU A 104 -13.55 17.66 11.99
N THR A 105 -12.63 18.63 12.14
CA THR A 105 -11.92 19.24 11.00
C THR A 105 -11.08 18.21 10.23
N VAL A 106 -10.39 17.31 10.95
CA VAL A 106 -9.56 16.26 10.35
C VAL A 106 -10.43 15.19 9.67
N GLU A 107 -11.58 14.84 10.24
CA GLU A 107 -12.55 13.92 9.65
C GLU A 107 -13.16 14.50 8.37
N GLN A 108 -13.59 15.76 8.38
CA GLN A 108 -14.04 16.45 7.17
C GLN A 108 -12.95 16.50 6.10
N PHE A 109 -11.70 16.77 6.51
CA PHE A 109 -10.58 16.73 5.57
C PHE A 109 -10.42 15.34 4.94
N ALA A 110 -10.53 14.27 5.75
CA ALA A 110 -10.48 12.90 5.27
C ALA A 110 -11.64 12.59 4.31
N ASP A 111 -12.87 12.94 4.65
CA ASP A 111 -14.07 12.61 3.87
C ASP A 111 -14.14 13.37 2.55
N TYR A 112 -13.83 14.67 2.55
CA TYR A 112 -13.98 15.51 1.36
C TYR A 112 -12.76 15.50 0.43
N PHE A 113 -11.54 15.29 0.94
CA PHE A 113 -10.33 15.38 0.13
C PHE A 113 -9.61 14.04 -0.03
N ILE A 114 -9.58 13.19 1.00
CA ILE A 114 -8.83 11.91 0.93
C ILE A 114 -9.70 10.80 0.36
N ALA A 115 -10.92 10.63 0.87
CA ALA A 115 -11.79 9.50 0.56
C ALA A 115 -12.05 9.30 -0.95
N PRO A 116 -12.30 10.35 -1.77
CA PRO A 116 -12.52 10.15 -3.21
C PRO A 116 -11.32 9.50 -3.91
N SER A 117 -10.12 9.98 -3.60
CA SER A 117 -8.88 9.43 -4.17
C SER A 117 -8.53 8.04 -3.63
N LEU A 118 -8.83 7.78 -2.35
CA LEU A 118 -8.71 6.47 -1.72
C LEU A 118 -9.64 5.43 -2.37
N ILE A 119 -10.89 5.80 -2.67
CA ILE A 119 -11.86 4.93 -3.36
C ILE A 119 -11.33 4.54 -4.74
N LEU A 120 -10.83 5.51 -5.51
CA LEU A 120 -10.25 5.24 -6.82
C LEU A 120 -9.03 4.33 -6.72
N PHE A 121 -8.13 4.59 -5.77
CA PHE A 121 -6.99 3.71 -5.50
C PHE A 121 -7.43 2.25 -5.30
N TRP A 122 -8.42 1.99 -4.43
CA TRP A 122 -8.90 0.64 -4.17
C TRP A 122 -9.55 -0.02 -5.38
N ILE A 123 -10.31 0.72 -6.20
CA ILE A 123 -10.89 0.19 -7.45
C ILE A 123 -9.79 -0.31 -8.38
N PHE A 124 -8.78 0.53 -8.66
CA PHE A 124 -7.68 0.15 -9.54
C PHE A 124 -6.79 -0.94 -8.94
N PHE A 125 -6.58 -0.91 -7.63
CA PHE A 125 -5.86 -1.95 -6.90
C PHE A 125 -6.57 -3.31 -7.00
N LEU A 126 -7.90 -3.36 -6.85
CA LEU A 126 -8.67 -4.59 -7.06
C LEU A 126 -8.59 -5.10 -8.50
N ILE A 127 -8.60 -4.20 -9.48
CA ILE A 127 -8.40 -4.56 -10.89
C ILE A 127 -6.99 -5.16 -11.09
N LEU A 128 -5.95 -4.52 -10.52
CA LEU A 128 -4.56 -4.97 -10.59
C LEU A 128 -4.42 -6.39 -10.02
N GLU A 129 -4.81 -6.58 -8.76
CA GLU A 129 -4.63 -7.83 -8.03
C GLU A 129 -5.53 -8.95 -8.55
N GLY A 130 -6.80 -8.63 -8.80
CA GLY A 130 -7.76 -9.58 -9.37
C GLY A 130 -7.29 -10.07 -10.75
N THR A 131 -6.72 -9.19 -11.56
CA THR A 131 -6.17 -9.56 -12.87
C THR A 131 -4.94 -10.44 -12.73
N GLN A 132 -4.01 -10.10 -11.84
CA GLN A 132 -2.80 -10.89 -11.61
C GLN A 132 -3.14 -12.32 -11.16
N ILE A 133 -3.93 -12.45 -10.10
CA ILE A 133 -4.34 -13.75 -9.56
C ILE A 133 -5.08 -14.55 -10.64
N SER A 134 -5.99 -13.91 -11.36
CA SER A 134 -6.73 -14.55 -12.46
C SER A 134 -5.80 -15.02 -13.59
N ALA A 135 -4.75 -14.26 -13.91
CA ALA A 135 -3.77 -14.65 -14.92
C ALA A 135 -3.00 -15.91 -14.50
N PHE A 136 -2.50 -15.98 -13.27
CA PHE A 136 -1.80 -17.18 -12.77
C PHE A 136 -2.74 -18.40 -12.72
N LEU A 137 -3.92 -18.28 -12.12
CA LEU A 137 -4.86 -19.40 -11.98
C LEU A 137 -5.31 -19.97 -13.33
N LYS A 138 -5.46 -19.10 -14.34
CA LYS A 138 -5.84 -19.51 -15.69
C LYS A 138 -4.65 -19.96 -16.55
N GLY A 139 -3.42 -19.96 -16.03
CA GLY A 139 -2.22 -20.34 -16.77
C GLY A 139 -1.84 -19.34 -17.87
N LYS A 140 -2.27 -18.08 -17.74
CA LYS A 140 -2.00 -16.98 -18.69
C LYS A 140 -0.68 -16.26 -18.40
N THR A 141 0.25 -16.98 -17.77
CA THR A 141 1.61 -16.53 -17.44
C THR A 141 2.57 -17.70 -17.69
N PRO A 142 3.87 -17.46 -17.95
CA PRO A 142 4.89 -18.52 -18.05
C PRO A 142 5.06 -19.34 -16.76
N TYR A 143 4.63 -18.81 -15.62
CA TYR A 143 4.73 -19.46 -14.32
C TYR A 143 3.65 -20.53 -14.10
N PRO A 144 3.95 -21.57 -13.29
CA PRO A 144 2.96 -22.54 -12.84
C PRO A 144 1.77 -21.86 -12.14
N LYS A 145 0.56 -22.42 -12.30
CA LYS A 145 -0.68 -21.87 -11.72
C LYS A 145 -0.60 -21.61 -10.21
N ARG A 146 0.16 -22.44 -9.48
CA ARG A 146 0.37 -22.31 -8.03
C ARG A 146 1.11 -21.04 -7.63
N CYS A 147 1.78 -20.36 -8.57
CA CYS A 147 2.46 -19.08 -8.29
C CYS A 147 1.50 -17.94 -7.97
N PHE A 148 0.18 -18.12 -8.07
CA PHE A 148 -0.80 -17.14 -7.57
C PHE A 148 -0.61 -16.83 -6.07
N VAL A 149 0.02 -17.73 -5.30
CA VAL A 149 0.38 -17.47 -3.89
C VAL A 149 1.39 -16.34 -3.76
N PHE A 150 2.19 -16.08 -4.80
CA PHE A 150 3.05 -14.91 -4.92
C PHE A 150 2.27 -13.77 -5.56
N SER A 151 1.17 -13.40 -4.91
CA SER A 151 0.40 -12.18 -5.20
C SER A 151 0.50 -11.23 -4.02
N LEU A 152 0.29 -9.96 -4.30
CA LEU A 152 0.46 -8.90 -3.32
C LEU A 152 -0.53 -9.04 -2.13
N PRO A 153 -1.83 -9.38 -2.32
CA PRO A 153 -2.76 -9.63 -1.22
C PRO A 153 -2.33 -10.73 -0.25
N VAL A 154 -1.65 -11.78 -0.73
CA VAL A 154 -1.14 -12.84 0.15
C VAL A 154 -0.04 -12.28 1.06
N GLY A 155 0.90 -11.51 0.50
CA GLY A 155 1.95 -10.89 1.31
C GLY A 155 1.42 -9.80 2.24
N MET A 156 0.42 -9.02 1.83
CA MET A 156 -0.30 -8.08 2.71
C MET A 156 -0.95 -8.80 3.90
N LEU A 157 -1.60 -9.94 3.65
CA LEU A 157 -2.21 -10.74 4.69
C LEU A 157 -1.15 -11.25 5.66
N ILE A 158 -0.01 -11.76 5.16
CA ILE A 158 1.12 -12.18 5.97
C ILE A 158 1.60 -11.02 6.86
N ALA A 159 1.74 -9.81 6.31
CA ALA A 159 2.12 -8.62 7.09
C ALA A 159 1.08 -8.32 8.19
N LYS A 160 -0.23 -8.35 7.85
CA LYS A 160 -1.32 -8.10 8.80
C LYS A 160 -1.41 -9.14 9.92
N LEU A 161 -0.97 -10.39 9.69
CA LEU A 161 -0.93 -11.43 10.71
C LEU A 161 0.04 -11.12 11.86
N PHE A 162 1.04 -10.25 11.64
CA PHE A 162 1.95 -9.83 12.71
C PHE A 162 1.23 -9.06 13.83
N ASN A 163 0.04 -8.50 13.58
CA ASN A 163 -0.76 -7.84 14.61
C ASN A 163 -1.16 -8.78 15.77
N ILE A 164 -1.09 -10.10 15.59
CA ILE A 164 -1.31 -11.10 16.66
C ILE A 164 -0.27 -10.95 17.78
N PHE A 165 0.92 -10.43 17.47
CA PHE A 165 1.98 -10.18 18.46
C PHE A 165 1.75 -8.92 19.30
N GLY A 166 0.66 -8.18 19.06
CA GLY A 166 0.30 -7.00 19.85
C GLY A 166 0.97 -5.69 19.41
N ASN A 167 0.78 -4.65 20.22
CA ASN A 167 1.21 -3.28 19.90
C ASN A 167 2.69 -3.07 20.26
N HIS A 168 3.58 -3.53 19.38
CA HIS A 168 5.02 -3.31 19.48
C HIS A 168 5.52 -2.50 18.29
N ALA A 169 6.61 -1.74 18.51
CA ALA A 169 7.20 -0.88 17.49
C ALA A 169 7.48 -1.61 16.16
N PHE A 170 8.01 -2.83 16.22
CA PHE A 170 8.31 -3.62 15.02
C PHE A 170 7.03 -4.12 14.32
N VAL A 171 6.00 -4.49 15.08
CA VAL A 171 4.71 -4.95 14.55
C VAL A 171 4.03 -3.80 13.82
N ASN A 172 3.98 -2.63 14.44
CA ASN A 172 3.41 -1.42 13.86
C ASN A 172 4.17 -0.99 12.60
N ALA A 173 5.50 -1.18 12.56
CA ALA A 173 6.29 -0.89 11.37
C ALA A 173 5.94 -1.81 10.21
N ILE A 174 5.75 -3.11 10.47
CA ILE A 174 5.29 -4.09 9.47
C ILE A 174 3.86 -3.76 9.02
N ASP A 175 2.97 -3.44 9.96
CA ASP A 175 1.58 -3.10 9.67
C ASP A 175 1.47 -1.83 8.81
N CYS A 176 2.30 -0.83 9.10
CA CYS A 176 2.42 0.40 8.31
C CYS A 176 2.95 0.11 6.90
N ALA A 177 3.93 -0.80 6.77
CA ALA A 177 4.56 -1.17 5.50
C ALA A 177 3.88 -2.34 4.77
N TRP A 178 2.66 -2.73 5.15
CA TRP A 178 2.02 -3.97 4.71
C TRP A 178 1.90 -4.15 3.18
N ILE A 179 1.66 -3.08 2.41
CA ILE A 179 1.64 -3.13 0.94
C ILE A 179 3.04 -3.40 0.39
N SER A 180 4.08 -2.72 0.90
CA SER A 180 5.47 -2.93 0.49
C SER A 180 5.98 -4.33 0.87
N VAL A 181 5.56 -4.87 2.02
CA VAL A 181 5.81 -6.29 2.38
C VAL A 181 5.12 -7.23 1.38
N GLY A 182 3.89 -6.90 0.97
CA GLY A 182 3.18 -7.58 -0.12
C GLY A 182 3.96 -7.58 -1.43
N ASN A 183 4.54 -6.43 -1.79
CA ASN A 183 5.39 -6.28 -2.97
C ASN A 183 6.65 -7.14 -2.89
N ILE A 184 7.36 -7.12 -1.75
CA ILE A 184 8.53 -7.95 -1.53
C ILE A 184 8.17 -9.44 -1.69
N TRP A 185 7.07 -9.87 -1.06
CA TRP A 185 6.58 -11.25 -1.17
C TRP A 185 6.33 -11.67 -2.62
N MET A 186 5.61 -10.83 -3.36
CA MET A 186 5.26 -11.07 -4.76
C MET A 186 6.52 -11.10 -5.65
N PHE A 187 7.33 -10.05 -5.66
CA PHE A 187 8.50 -9.97 -6.54
C PHE A 187 9.56 -11.02 -6.19
N ALA A 188 9.90 -11.19 -4.91
CA ALA A 188 10.88 -12.19 -4.50
C ALA A 188 10.39 -13.61 -4.79
N GLY A 189 9.11 -13.89 -4.55
CA GLY A 189 8.48 -15.17 -4.85
C GLY A 189 8.52 -15.52 -6.34
N LEU A 190 8.17 -14.57 -7.20
CA LEU A 190 8.23 -14.75 -8.65
C LEU A 190 9.68 -14.94 -9.14
N LEU A 191 10.63 -14.15 -8.64
CA LEU A 191 12.05 -14.30 -8.95
C LEU A 191 12.59 -15.68 -8.54
N PHE A 192 12.22 -16.17 -7.35
CA PHE A 192 12.59 -17.50 -6.89
C PHE A 192 12.04 -18.61 -7.80
N MET A 193 10.84 -18.40 -8.36
CA MET A 193 10.18 -19.35 -9.25
C MET A 193 10.64 -19.24 -10.71
N MET A 194 11.53 -18.31 -11.05
CA MET A 194 11.92 -18.02 -12.44
C MET A 194 12.45 -19.26 -13.18
N LYS A 195 13.21 -20.13 -12.50
CA LYS A 195 13.70 -21.40 -13.09
C LYS A 195 12.59 -22.41 -13.44
N LYS A 196 11.40 -22.22 -12.88
CA LYS A 196 10.20 -23.04 -13.13
C LYS A 196 9.23 -22.35 -14.08
N ALA A 197 9.54 -21.15 -14.55
CA ALA A 197 8.83 -20.55 -15.66
C ALA A 197 9.06 -21.44 -16.88
N GLN A 198 7.98 -21.82 -17.55
CA GLN A 198 8.08 -22.60 -18.78
C GLN A 198 8.67 -21.67 -19.83
N ALA A 199 9.90 -21.96 -20.26
CA ALA A 199 10.42 -21.44 -21.51
C ALA A 199 9.49 -21.94 -22.62
N GLU A 200 9.10 -21.04 -23.52
CA GLU A 200 8.51 -21.44 -24.80
C GLU A 200 9.53 -22.23 -25.62
#